data_AF-A0A4Z2IWC0-F1
#
_entry.id   AF-A0A4Z2IWC0-F1
#
_cell.length_a   1.000
_cell.length_b   1.000
_cell.length_c   1.000
_cell.angle_alpha   90.00
_cell.angle_beta   90.00
_cell.angle_gamma   90.00
#
_symmetry.space_group_name_H-M   'P 1'
#
loop_
_entity.id
_entity.type
_entity.pdbx_description
1 polymer ?
#
loop_
_entity_poly.entity_id
_entity_poly.type
_entity_poly.pdbx_seq_one_letter_code
_entity_poly.pdbx_strand_id
1 'polypeptide(L)'
;MWPGYDYVGWNNKSLPKGYVEMIFEFDHVRNFTSMKVHCNNMFSRGVRMFRQATCYFRSGSEWEADPVTFRPTVDRASQGARFITVSLGDRTASAIKCRFHFSDLWMLFSEVAFQSGSAVYNTSLSPRKHGHPTNTLPGQ
;
A
#
# COMPACT_ATOMS: atom_id res chain seq x y z
N MET A 1 -19.92 -4.35 -24.52
CA MET A 1 -19.12 -4.37 -23.27
C MET A 1 -20.07 -4.69 -22.12
N TRP A 2 -19.81 -5.72 -21.31
CA TRP A 2 -20.71 -6.14 -20.24
C TRP A 2 -20.54 -5.24 -19.00
N PRO A 3 -21.62 -4.86 -18.30
CA PRO A 3 -21.50 -4.07 -17.07
C PRO A 3 -20.65 -4.82 -16.03
N GLY A 4 -19.47 -4.28 -15.69
CA GLY A 4 -18.57 -4.84 -14.67
C GLY A 4 -17.35 -5.61 -15.17
N TYR A 5 -17.09 -5.66 -16.48
CA TYR A 5 -15.94 -6.38 -17.06
C TYR A 5 -14.57 -5.94 -16.50
N ASP A 6 -14.48 -4.71 -16.01
CA ASP A 6 -13.20 -4.13 -15.57
C ASP A 6 -12.94 -4.32 -14.06
N TYR A 7 -13.73 -5.14 -13.36
CA TYR A 7 -13.61 -5.34 -11.91
C TYR A 7 -13.43 -6.80 -11.51
N VAL A 8 -12.59 -7.02 -10.51
CA VAL A 8 -12.55 -8.24 -9.72
C VAL A 8 -13.40 -8.03 -8.47
N GLY A 9 -14.35 -8.94 -8.23
CA GLY A 9 -15.35 -8.80 -7.18
C GLY A 9 -15.41 -9.97 -6.21
N TRP A 10 -15.58 -9.65 -4.93
CA TRP A 10 -15.78 -10.63 -3.87
C TRP A 10 -17.09 -10.39 -3.14
N ASN A 11 -17.78 -11.47 -2.79
CA ASN A 11 -19.01 -11.43 -2.00
C ASN A 11 -18.71 -11.77 -0.53
N ASN A 12 -19.11 -10.91 0.39
CA ASN A 12 -18.88 -11.10 1.82
C ASN A 12 -19.48 -12.42 2.34
N LYS A 13 -20.63 -12.87 1.81
CA LYS A 13 -21.25 -14.15 2.20
C LYS A 13 -20.38 -15.37 1.89
N SER A 14 -19.45 -15.25 0.93
CA SER A 14 -18.52 -16.32 0.56
C SER A 14 -17.25 -16.36 1.42
N LEU A 15 -17.01 -15.34 2.26
CA LEU A 15 -15.76 -15.16 3.01
C LEU A 15 -16.04 -15.02 4.51
N PRO A 16 -16.05 -16.12 5.29
CA PRO A 16 -16.42 -16.11 6.70
C PRO A 16 -15.49 -15.25 7.57
N LYS A 17 -14.26 -14.99 7.10
CA LYS A 17 -13.30 -14.12 7.78
C LYS A 17 -13.68 -12.63 7.70
N GLY A 18 -14.59 -12.25 6.81
CA GLY A 18 -15.04 -10.86 6.64
C GLY A 18 -14.00 -9.94 6.00
N TYR A 19 -13.00 -10.50 5.30
CA TYR A 19 -12.03 -9.76 4.50
C TYR A 19 -11.56 -10.55 3.29
N VAL A 20 -11.07 -9.83 2.29
CA VAL A 20 -10.26 -10.36 1.18
C VAL A 20 -8.79 -10.20 1.56
N GLU A 21 -8.01 -11.29 1.51
CA GLU A 21 -6.57 -11.26 1.73
C GLU A 21 -5.85 -11.35 0.39
N MET A 22 -4.94 -10.41 0.12
CA MET A 22 -4.11 -10.38 -1.08
C MET A 22 -2.65 -10.26 -0.67
N ILE A 23 -1.79 -11.02 -1.33
CA ILE A 23 -0.34 -10.96 -1.18
C ILE A 23 0.25 -10.44 -2.48
N PHE A 24 1.04 -9.39 -2.37
CA PHE A 24 1.77 -8.78 -3.47
C PHE A 24 3.26 -9.06 -3.24
N GLU A 25 3.89 -9.75 -4.18
CA GLU A 25 5.33 -10.04 -4.15
C GLU A 25 6.04 -9.18 -5.19
N PHE A 26 7.18 -8.61 -4.80
CA PHE A 26 7.95 -7.69 -5.62
C PHE A 26 9.29 -8.33 -6.00
N ASP A 27 9.82 -7.88 -7.14
CA ASP A 27 11.10 -8.32 -7.72
C ASP A 27 12.29 -8.17 -6.75
N HIS A 28 12.30 -7.07 -6.01
CA HIS A 28 13.33 -6.72 -5.04
C HIS A 28 12.71 -6.07 -3.80
N VAL A 29 13.53 -5.95 -2.76
CA VAL A 29 13.18 -5.16 -1.57
C VAL A 29 13.03 -3.69 -1.98
N ARG A 30 11.88 -3.10 -1.66
CA ARG A 30 11.49 -1.72 -2.02
C ARG A 30 11.02 -0.98 -0.77
N ASN A 31 11.17 0.34 -0.78
CA ASN A 31 10.58 1.22 0.24
C ASN A 31 9.20 1.70 -0.25
N PHE A 32 8.14 1.39 0.50
CA PHE A 32 6.76 1.66 0.11
C PHE A 32 6.17 2.86 0.82
N THR A 33 5.89 3.92 0.06
CA THR A 33 5.25 5.13 0.57
C THR A 33 3.73 4.97 0.64
N SER A 34 3.10 4.48 -0.42
CA SER A 34 1.64 4.32 -0.43
C SER A 34 1.14 3.24 -1.40
N MET A 35 -0.08 2.76 -1.15
CA MET A 35 -0.87 1.92 -2.05
C MET A 35 -2.13 2.67 -2.46
N LYS A 36 -2.49 2.64 -3.74
CA LYS A 36 -3.77 3.13 -4.25
C LYS A 36 -4.61 1.95 -4.71
N VAL A 37 -5.85 1.90 -4.25
CA VAL A 37 -6.82 0.87 -4.65
C VAL A 37 -8.00 1.55 -5.35
N HIS A 38 -8.28 1.20 -6.60
CA HIS A 38 -9.45 1.69 -7.30
C HIS A 38 -10.66 0.83 -6.94
N CYS A 39 -11.61 1.41 -6.21
CA CYS A 39 -12.76 0.72 -5.64
C CYS A 39 -14.06 1.30 -6.19
N ASN A 40 -15.05 0.44 -6.46
CA ASN A 40 -16.42 0.88 -6.74
C ASN A 40 -17.20 1.14 -5.43
N ASN A 41 -18.07 2.16 -5.42
CA ASN A 41 -18.90 2.51 -4.26
C ASN A 41 -20.40 2.56 -4.58
N MET A 42 -20.90 1.71 -5.50
CA MET A 42 -22.31 1.63 -5.86
C MET A 42 -23.16 1.02 -4.72
N PHE A 43 -23.25 1.74 -3.60
CA PHE A 43 -23.83 1.27 -2.35
C PHE A 43 -25.34 1.01 -2.45
N SER A 44 -26.03 1.63 -3.41
CA SER A 44 -27.44 1.33 -3.71
C SER A 44 -27.64 -0.12 -4.20
N ARG A 45 -26.57 -0.77 -4.67
CA ARG A 45 -26.55 -2.16 -5.14
C ARG A 45 -25.73 -3.10 -4.23
N GLY A 46 -25.44 -2.66 -3.00
CA GLY A 46 -24.67 -3.44 -2.03
C GLY A 46 -23.17 -3.54 -2.34
N VAL A 47 -22.64 -2.70 -3.23
CA VAL A 47 -21.19 -2.59 -3.49
C VAL A 47 -20.63 -1.44 -2.68
N ARG A 48 -19.63 -1.70 -1.84
CA ARG A 48 -18.92 -0.65 -1.08
C ARG A 48 -17.43 -0.84 -1.09
N MET A 49 -16.73 0.29 -0.96
CA MET A 49 -15.31 0.32 -0.65
C MET A 49 -15.04 -0.36 0.70
N PHE A 50 -13.85 -0.91 0.89
CA PHE A 50 -13.46 -1.54 2.15
C PHE A 50 -13.55 -0.56 3.32
N ARG A 51 -13.92 -1.04 4.52
CA ARG A 51 -13.98 -0.21 5.75
C ARG A 51 -12.62 -0.09 6.43
N GLN A 52 -11.73 -1.02 6.12
CA GLN A 52 -10.40 -1.11 6.70
C GLN A 52 -9.49 -1.90 5.75
N ALA A 53 -8.27 -1.40 5.57
CA ALA A 53 -7.16 -2.14 5.00
C ALA A 53 -6.11 -2.35 6.10
N THR A 54 -5.68 -3.59 6.32
CA THR A 54 -4.58 -3.92 7.23
C THR A 54 -3.48 -4.61 6.43
N CYS A 55 -2.32 -3.97 6.33
CA CYS A 55 -1.20 -4.43 5.51
C CYS A 55 0.00 -4.83 6.38
N TYR A 56 0.48 -6.05 6.16
CA TYR A 56 1.66 -6.62 6.77
C TYR A 56 2.79 -6.62 5.75
N PHE A 57 4.02 -6.46 6.23
CA PHE A 57 5.21 -6.34 5.41
C PHE A 57 6.14 -7.52 5.69
N ARG A 58 6.90 -7.95 4.68
CA ARG A 58 7.91 -9.01 4.82
C ARG A 58 9.09 -8.67 3.92
N SER A 59 10.29 -8.69 4.49
CA SER A 59 11.58 -8.61 3.76
C SER A 59 12.40 -9.89 3.82
N GLY A 60 12.11 -10.78 4.78
CA GLY A 60 12.79 -12.06 4.99
C GLY A 60 11.80 -13.23 4.95
N SER A 61 11.93 -14.18 5.87
CA SER A 61 11.02 -15.34 5.97
C SER A 61 9.67 -15.00 6.61
N GLU A 62 9.67 -14.16 7.65
CA GLU A 62 8.50 -13.88 8.48
C GLU A 62 7.81 -12.56 8.14
N TRP A 63 6.48 -12.53 8.35
CA TRP A 63 5.70 -11.29 8.32
C TRP A 63 6.01 -10.44 9.56
N GLU A 64 6.18 -9.15 9.36
CA GLU A 64 6.32 -8.18 10.45
C GLU A 64 5.08 -8.16 11.35
N ALA A 65 5.31 -8.10 12.66
CA ALA A 65 4.24 -8.18 13.66
C ALA A 65 3.35 -6.93 13.72
N ASP A 66 3.91 -5.77 13.38
CA ASP A 66 3.22 -4.47 13.40
C ASP A 66 2.72 -4.09 11.99
N PRO A 67 1.41 -4.25 11.71
CA PRO A 67 0.84 -3.88 10.42
C PRO A 67 0.45 -2.40 10.36
N VAL A 68 0.42 -1.88 9.15
CA VAL A 68 -0.26 -0.62 8.88
C VAL A 68 -1.76 -0.87 8.79
N THR A 69 -2.56 -0.12 9.54
CA THR A 69 -4.03 -0.16 9.45
C THR A 69 -4.59 1.19 9.02
N PHE A 70 -5.37 1.18 7.95
CA PHE A 70 -6.04 2.35 7.40
C PHE A 70 -7.55 2.15 7.38
N ARG A 71 -8.30 3.20 7.74
CA ARG A 71 -9.77 3.23 7.72
C ARG A 71 -10.23 4.39 6.85
N PRO A 72 -10.77 4.14 5.64
CA PRO A 72 -11.32 5.21 4.81
C PRO A 72 -12.51 5.86 5.51
N THR A 73 -12.69 7.16 5.29
CA THR A 73 -13.93 7.84 5.67
C THR A 73 -15.10 7.23 4.89
N VAL A 74 -16.20 6.96 5.58
CA VAL A 74 -17.40 6.40 4.95
C VAL A 74 -18.00 7.46 4.03
N ASP A 75 -17.97 7.23 2.72
CA ASP A 75 -18.67 8.08 1.77
C ASP A 75 -20.08 7.55 1.48
N ARG A 76 -21.07 8.40 1.78
CA ARG A 76 -22.50 8.17 1.49
C ARG A 76 -23.06 9.12 0.43
N ALA A 77 -22.25 10.06 -0.06
CA ALA A 77 -22.65 11.06 -1.04
C ALA A 77 -22.42 10.58 -2.48
N SER A 78 -21.25 9.98 -2.77
CA SER A 78 -20.92 9.52 -4.13
C SER A 78 -20.93 8.00 -4.28
N GLN A 79 -21.64 7.53 -5.31
CA GLN A 79 -21.66 6.13 -5.74
C GLN A 79 -20.59 5.78 -6.79
N GLY A 80 -19.78 6.76 -7.19
CA GLY A 80 -18.74 6.57 -8.20
C GLY A 80 -17.59 5.69 -7.71
N ALA A 81 -16.89 5.09 -8.67
CA ALA A 81 -15.61 4.45 -8.40
C ALA A 81 -14.50 5.51 -8.26
N ARG A 82 -13.49 5.22 -7.43
CA ARG A 82 -12.37 6.13 -7.17
C ARG A 82 -11.17 5.39 -6.58
N PHE A 83 -10.02 6.04 -6.62
CA PHE A 83 -8.84 5.60 -5.88
C PHE A 83 -8.93 5.96 -4.41
N ILE A 84 -8.61 5.00 -3.56
CA ILE A 84 -8.39 5.16 -2.13
C ILE A 84 -6.89 4.97 -1.86
N THR A 85 -6.26 5.99 -1.29
CA THR A 85 -4.84 5.98 -0.95
C THR A 85 -4.65 5.49 0.48
N VAL A 86 -3.84 4.45 0.64
CA VAL A 86 -3.39 3.88 1.91
C VAL A 86 -1.93 4.27 2.09
N SER A 87 -1.62 5.11 3.08
CA SER A 87 -0.23 5.40 3.44
C SER A 87 0.41 4.14 4.03
N LEU A 88 1.59 3.76 3.54
CA LEU A 88 2.31 2.55 3.97
C LEU A 88 3.50 2.86 4.89
N GLY A 89 3.71 4.13 5.23
CA GLY A 89 4.68 4.56 6.24
C GLY A 89 6.14 4.36 5.86
N ASP A 90 6.46 4.43 4.57
CA ASP A 90 7.82 4.31 4.02
C ASP A 90 8.53 3.02 4.50
N ARG A 91 7.75 1.94 4.61
CA ARG A 91 8.21 0.62 5.09
C ARG A 91 8.93 -0.13 3.99
N THR A 92 10.04 -0.78 4.34
CA THR A 92 10.85 -1.57 3.40
C THR A 92 10.40 -3.03 3.40
N ALA A 93 10.01 -3.56 2.24
CA ALA A 93 9.48 -4.91 2.08
C ALA A 93 9.84 -5.53 0.72
N SER A 94 9.86 -6.86 0.61
CA SER A 94 9.81 -7.61 -0.66
C SER A 94 8.42 -8.21 -0.92
N ALA A 95 7.56 -8.30 0.09
CA ALA A 95 6.16 -8.68 -0.06
C ALA A 95 5.26 -7.90 0.90
N ILE A 96 4.03 -7.62 0.45
CA ILE A 96 2.99 -6.96 1.24
C ILE A 96 1.74 -7.84 1.24
N LYS A 97 1.21 -8.15 2.41
CA LYS A 97 -0.07 -8.84 2.58
C LYS A 97 -1.10 -7.86 3.10
N CYS A 98 -2.10 -7.53 2.30
CA CYS A 98 -3.19 -6.66 2.71
C CYS A 98 -4.49 -7.45 2.93
N ARG A 99 -5.17 -7.15 4.03
CA ARG A 99 -6.52 -7.61 4.34
C ARG A 99 -7.49 -6.46 4.17
N PHE A 100 -8.39 -6.57 3.20
CA PHE A 100 -9.43 -5.59 2.93
C PHE A 100 -10.75 -6.06 3.53
N HIS A 101 -11.22 -5.38 4.57
CA HIS A 101 -12.44 -5.77 5.28
C HIS A 101 -13.69 -5.23 4.59
N PHE A 102 -14.70 -6.10 4.47
CA PHE A 102 -15.99 -5.74 3.87
C PHE A 102 -16.71 -4.65 4.66
N SER A 103 -17.36 -3.76 3.92
CA SER A 103 -18.32 -2.77 4.44
C SER A 103 -19.77 -3.14 4.13
N ASP A 104 -19.99 -4.03 3.17
CA ASP A 104 -21.31 -4.39 2.63
C ASP A 104 -21.22 -5.76 1.91
N LEU A 105 -22.24 -6.13 1.14
CA LEU A 105 -22.35 -7.40 0.43
C LEU A 105 -21.22 -7.67 -0.56
N TRP A 106 -20.82 -6.67 -1.35
CA TRP A 106 -19.82 -6.81 -2.40
C TRP A 106 -18.69 -5.80 -2.24
N MET A 107 -17.49 -6.24 -2.58
CA MET A 107 -16.30 -5.40 -2.73
C MET A 107 -15.75 -5.61 -4.14
N LEU A 108 -15.59 -4.53 -4.90
CA LEU A 108 -15.13 -4.56 -6.29
C LEU A 108 -13.89 -3.67 -6.45
N PHE A 109 -12.78 -4.25 -6.92
CA PHE A 109 -11.55 -3.53 -7.27
C PHE A 109 -11.27 -3.68 -8.76
N SER A 110 -10.82 -2.61 -9.41
CA SER A 110 -10.31 -2.71 -10.79
C SER A 110 -8.78 -2.61 -10.86
N GLU A 111 -8.14 -1.99 -9.87
CA GLU A 111 -6.70 -1.76 -9.89
C GLU A 111 -6.13 -1.62 -8.46
N VAL A 112 -4.93 -2.13 -8.26
CA VAL A 112 -4.09 -1.86 -7.10
C VAL A 112 -2.72 -1.42 -7.59
N ALA A 113 -2.27 -0.24 -7.17
CA ALA A 113 -0.98 0.32 -7.56
C ALA A 113 -0.17 0.72 -6.33
N PHE A 114 1.15 0.53 -6.38
CA PHE A 114 2.07 0.87 -5.30
C PHE A 114 3.00 2.00 -5.72
N GLN A 115 3.12 3.01 -4.85
CA GLN A 115 4.20 3.99 -4.94
C GLN A 115 5.35 3.54 -4.05
N SER A 116 6.49 3.22 -4.67
CA SER A 116 7.67 2.72 -3.99
C SER A 116 8.98 3.21 -4.63
N GLY A 117 10.03 3.25 -3.83
CA GLY A 117 11.41 3.51 -4.26
C GLY A 117 12.31 2.29 -4.08
N SER A 118 13.45 2.27 -4.77
CA SER A 118 14.44 1.21 -4.59
C SER A 118 15.13 1.33 -3.23
N ALA A 119 15.16 0.26 -2.45
CA ALA A 119 15.84 0.23 -1.15
C ALA A 119 17.34 -0.07 -1.32
N VAL A 120 18.06 0.73 -2.11
CA VAL A 120 19.53 0.64 -2.17
C VAL A 120 20.09 1.49 -1.03
N TYR A 121 20.23 0.90 0.15
CA TYR A 121 21.16 1.42 1.15
C TYR A 121 22.58 1.02 0.72
N ASN A 122 23.33 1.98 0.19
CA ASN A 122 24.78 1.85 0.05
C ASN A 122 25.37 1.66 1.47
N THR A 123 25.72 0.43 1.83
CA THR A 123 26.41 0.11 3.09
C THR A 123 27.87 0.59 3.13
N SER A 124 28.31 1.41 2.17
CA SER A 124 29.60 2.10 2.21
C SER A 124 29.46 3.55 2.69
N LEU A 125 28.90 3.77 3.88
CA LEU A 125 29.18 5.01 4.63
C LEU A 125 30.57 4.87 5.26
N SER A 126 31.62 5.03 4.45
CA SER A 126 32.90 5.50 4.99
C SER A 126 32.62 6.84 5.67
N PRO A 127 33.05 7.07 6.93
CA PRO A 127 32.79 8.33 7.61
C PRO A 127 33.37 9.47 6.78
N ARG A 128 32.55 10.44 6.39
CA ARG A 128 33.06 11.70 5.83
C ARG A 128 33.88 12.37 6.92
N LYS A 129 35.21 12.22 6.86
CA LYS A 129 36.14 13.05 7.63
C LYS A 129 35.97 14.48 7.15
N HIS A 130 35.21 15.29 7.88
CA HIS A 130 35.37 16.74 7.84
C HIS A 130 36.71 17.08 8.49
N GLY A 131 37.77 17.12 7.68
CA GLY A 131 39.05 17.70 8.03
C GLY A 131 39.23 18.98 7.21
N HIS A 132 39.13 20.13 7.88
CA HIS A 132 39.52 21.44 7.36
C HIS A 132 40.98 21.42 6.86
N PRO A 133 41.30 22.15 5.78
CA PRO A 133 42.58 22.84 5.71
C PRO A 133 42.38 24.35 5.61
N THR A 134 42.95 25.05 6.58
CA THR A 134 43.22 26.49 6.56
C THR A 134 44.27 26.76 5.49
N ASN A 135 43.93 27.51 4.44
CA ASN A 135 44.93 28.01 3.49
C ASN A 135 45.52 29.32 4.03
N THR A 136 46.67 29.21 4.69
CA THR A 136 47.63 30.31 4.87
C THR A 136 48.41 30.47 3.57
N LEU A 137 48.31 31.63 2.93
CA LEU A 137 49.15 32.04 1.79
C LEU A 137 50.48 32.61 2.30
N PRO A 138 51.65 32.13 1.84
CA PRO A 138 52.88 32.90 1.82
C PRO A 138 53.06 33.60 0.47
N GLY A 139 53.61 34.81 0.50
CA GLY A 139 53.61 35.74 -0.62
C GLY A 139 54.53 35.41 -1.79
N GLN A 140 54.17 35.99 -2.93
CA GLN A 140 55.04 36.77 -3.82
C GLN A 140 54.17 37.74 -4.62
#